data_AF-A0A2H3DAF7-F1
#
_entry.id   AF-A0A2H3DAF7-F1
#
_cell.length_a   1.000
_cell.length_b   1.000
_cell.length_c   1.000
_cell.angle_alpha   90.00
_cell.angle_beta   90.00
_cell.angle_gamma   90.00
#
_symmetry.space_group_name_H-M   'P 1'
#
loop_
_entity.id
_entity.type
_entity.pdbx_description
1 polymer ?
#
loop_
_entity_poly.entity_id
_entity_poly.type
_entity_poly.pdbx_seq_one_letter_code
_entity_poly.pdbx_strand_id
1 'polypeptide(L)'
;DTHWSSTHLMIEWALFIRSAIDVFLSSDNFHDLARNNNIDDNDWDLLEDMSIVLNIPHNFQEQLSAEKMPTLCDALPAFEAVVTLWEAQRAKYPLLAPAIRSGLCKLSDYSVLARTVPAYMLAMGEILS
;
A
#
# COMPACT_ATOMS: atom_id res chain seq x y z
N ASP A 1 -7.79 1.23 -10.34
CA ASP A 1 -7.92 0.38 -9.15
C ASP A 1 -6.76 -0.63 -9.10
N THR A 2 -6.45 -1.14 -7.92
CA THR A 2 -5.98 -2.52 -7.67
C THR A 2 -4.56 -3.01 -8.01
N HIS A 3 -3.49 -2.22 -8.10
CA HIS A 3 -2.14 -2.86 -8.13
C HIS A 3 -1.60 -3.20 -6.73
N TRP A 4 -1.61 -2.21 -5.86
CA TRP A 4 -1.11 -2.24 -4.51
C TRP A 4 -2.00 -2.97 -3.48
N SER A 5 -3.33 -2.80 -3.54
CA SER A 5 -4.25 -3.56 -2.66
C SER A 5 -4.23 -5.06 -2.95
N SER A 6 -4.16 -5.47 -4.22
CA SER A 6 -4.03 -6.89 -4.58
C SER A 6 -2.69 -7.46 -4.13
N THR A 7 -1.60 -6.71 -4.33
CA THR A 7 -0.27 -7.09 -3.82
C THR A 7 -0.28 -7.25 -2.30
N HIS A 8 -0.90 -6.33 -1.56
CA HIS A 8 -1.02 -6.43 -0.10
C HIS A 8 -1.78 -7.68 0.33
N LEU A 9 -2.94 -7.95 -0.27
CA LEU A 9 -3.74 -9.14 0.03
C LEU A 9 -3.00 -10.45 -0.31
N MET A 10 -2.25 -10.47 -1.41
CA MET A 10 -1.42 -11.63 -1.77
C MET A 10 -0.32 -11.88 -0.75
N ILE A 11 0.34 -10.82 -0.26
CA ILE A 11 1.39 -10.92 0.76
C ILE A 11 0.80 -11.39 2.09
N GLU A 12 -0.28 -10.76 2.56
CA GLU A 12 -0.99 -11.17 3.77
C GLU A 12 -1.41 -12.64 3.71
N TRP A 13 -1.92 -13.07 2.55
CA TRP A 13 -2.30 -14.46 2.37
C TRP A 13 -1.09 -15.38 2.39
N ALA A 14 0.01 -15.03 1.70
CA ALA A 14 1.25 -15.80 1.71
C ALA A 14 1.83 -15.94 3.12
N LEU A 15 1.83 -14.87 3.91
CA LEU A 15 2.25 -14.89 5.33
C LEU A 15 1.35 -15.80 6.16
N PHE A 16 0.03 -15.73 5.96
CA PHE A 16 -0.94 -16.58 6.65
C PHE A 16 -0.73 -18.07 6.34
N ILE A 17 -0.38 -18.42 5.10
CA ILE A 17 -0.16 -19.81 4.68
C ILE A 17 1.32 -20.23 4.68
N ARG A 18 2.23 -19.46 5.29
CA ARG A 18 3.68 -19.73 5.29
C ARG A 18 4.01 -21.18 5.62
N SER A 19 3.49 -21.71 6.72
CA SER A 19 3.73 -23.11 7.13
C SER A 19 3.26 -24.13 6.09
N ALA A 20 2.17 -23.84 5.37
CA ALA A 20 1.69 -24.71 4.30
C ALA A 20 2.58 -24.62 3.06
N ILE A 21 3.10 -23.44 2.73
CA ILE A 21 4.09 -23.23 1.66
C ILE A 21 5.38 -24.01 1.98
N ASP A 22 5.89 -23.90 3.21
CA ASP A 22 7.11 -24.59 3.63
C ASP A 22 6.96 -26.11 3.55
N VAL A 23 5.83 -26.66 4.03
CA VAL A 23 5.52 -28.10 3.92
C VAL A 23 5.39 -28.53 2.46
N PHE A 24 4.75 -27.70 1.62
CA PHE A 24 4.56 -27.99 0.21
C PHE A 24 5.89 -28.01 -0.56
N LEU A 25 6.75 -27.01 -0.35
CA LEU A 25 8.08 -26.93 -0.96
C LEU A 25 9.04 -27.99 -0.42
N SER A 26 8.86 -28.46 0.82
CA SER A 26 9.66 -29.56 1.39
C SER A 26 9.24 -30.95 0.91
N SER A 27 8.15 -31.07 0.13
CA SER A 27 7.62 -32.37 -0.28
C SER A 27 8.32 -32.93 -1.53
N ASP A 28 8.50 -34.25 -1.55
CA ASP A 28 9.23 -34.94 -2.63
C ASP A 28 8.58 -34.84 -4.01
N ASN A 29 7.30 -34.45 -4.06
CA ASN A 29 6.53 -34.36 -5.30
C ASN A 29 6.84 -33.10 -6.11
N PHE A 30 7.50 -32.10 -5.51
CA PHE A 30 7.69 -30.77 -6.12
C PHE A 30 9.13 -30.24 -6.02
N HIS A 31 10.12 -31.15 -5.97
CA HIS A 31 11.56 -30.81 -5.87
C HIS A 31 12.04 -29.76 -6.88
N ASP A 32 11.55 -29.81 -8.12
CA ASP A 32 11.92 -28.83 -9.16
C ASP A 32 11.39 -27.41 -8.86
N LEU A 33 10.23 -27.31 -8.21
CA LEU A 33 9.65 -26.04 -7.79
C LEU A 33 10.38 -25.52 -6.55
N ALA A 34 10.64 -26.40 -5.57
CA ALA A 34 11.36 -26.07 -4.35
C ALA A 34 12.77 -25.54 -4.62
N ARG A 35 13.47 -26.14 -5.58
CA ARG A 35 14.83 -25.74 -5.99
C ARG A 35 14.92 -24.30 -6.48
N ASN A 36 13.84 -23.78 -7.07
CA ASN A 36 13.81 -22.47 -7.71
C ASN A 36 13.01 -21.41 -6.93
N ASN A 37 12.25 -21.81 -5.90
CA ASN A 37 11.33 -20.93 -5.18
C ASN A 37 11.51 -21.05 -3.66
N ASN A 38 12.71 -21.35 -3.19
CA ASN A 38 12.99 -21.37 -1.76
C ASN A 38 12.97 -19.94 -1.24
N ILE A 39 11.98 -19.63 -0.39
CA ILE A 39 11.84 -18.34 0.27
C ILE A 39 12.60 -18.46 1.59
N ASP A 40 13.67 -17.69 1.76
CA ASP A 40 14.43 -17.73 3.00
C ASP A 40 13.79 -16.84 4.08
N ASP A 41 14.31 -16.90 5.30
CA ASP A 41 13.78 -16.09 6.41
C ASP A 41 13.89 -14.58 6.14
N ASN A 42 14.90 -14.12 5.39
CA ASN A 42 15.03 -12.70 5.06
C ASN A 42 13.97 -12.26 4.03
N ASP A 43 13.62 -13.15 3.09
CA ASP A 43 12.54 -12.90 2.13
C ASP A 43 11.19 -12.84 2.85
N TRP A 44 10.96 -13.70 3.85
CA TRP A 44 9.77 -13.63 4.71
C TRP A 44 9.73 -12.33 5.53
N ASP A 45 10.84 -11.94 6.15
CA ASP A 45 10.94 -10.67 6.88
C ASP A 45 10.66 -9.47 5.95
N LEU A 46 11.16 -9.51 4.71
CA LEU A 46 10.89 -8.48 3.71
C LEU A 46 9.40 -8.45 3.32
N LEU A 47 8.74 -9.60 3.21
CA LEU A 47 7.29 -9.68 2.94
C LEU A 47 6.48 -9.08 4.10
N GLU A 48 6.89 -9.30 5.35
CA GLU A 48 6.27 -8.66 6.52
C GLU A 48 6.43 -7.12 6.47
N ASP A 49 7.65 -6.63 6.20
CA ASP A 49 7.92 -5.21 6.04
C ASP A 49 7.11 -4.60 4.88
N MET A 50 7.01 -5.30 3.76
CA MET A 50 6.17 -4.91 2.63
C MET A 50 4.69 -4.83 3.01
N SER A 51 4.20 -5.80 3.79
CA SER A 51 2.81 -5.78 4.27
C SER A 51 2.53 -4.53 5.09
N ILE A 52 3.40 -4.19 6.06
CA ILE A 52 3.27 -2.99 6.90
C ILE A 52 3.20 -1.73 6.04
N VAL A 53 4.09 -1.61 5.05
CA VAL A 53 4.16 -0.44 4.17
C VAL A 53 2.93 -0.33 3.27
N LEU A 54 2.43 -1.45 2.75
CA LEU A 54 1.27 -1.51 1.85
C LEU A 54 -0.09 -1.42 2.57
N ASN A 55 -0.14 -1.75 3.87
CA ASN A 55 -1.35 -1.64 4.69
C ASN A 55 -1.79 -0.18 4.86
N ILE A 56 -0.85 0.74 5.10
CA ILE A 56 -1.13 2.18 5.26
C ILE A 56 -2.02 2.70 4.14
N PRO A 57 -1.60 2.58 2.89
CA PRO A 57 -2.34 3.20 1.83
C PRO A 57 -3.55 2.27 1.47
N HIS A 58 -3.51 0.94 1.71
CA HIS A 58 -4.65 0.03 1.49
C HIS A 58 -5.86 0.49 2.33
N ASN A 59 -5.63 0.81 3.60
CA ASN A 59 -6.65 1.36 4.50
C ASN A 59 -7.18 2.72 4.00
N PHE A 60 -6.30 3.56 3.46
CA PHE A 60 -6.71 4.82 2.84
C PHE A 60 -7.63 4.60 1.64
N GLN A 61 -7.31 3.63 0.77
CA GLN A 61 -8.16 3.28 -0.37
C GLN A 61 -9.53 2.77 0.12
N GLU A 62 -9.56 1.86 1.09
CA GLU A 62 -10.80 1.34 1.67
C GLU A 62 -11.67 2.44 2.28
N GLN A 63 -11.05 3.38 3.02
CA GLN A 63 -11.77 4.51 3.61
C GLN A 63 -12.40 5.40 2.53
N LEU A 64 -11.66 5.75 1.48
CA LEU A 64 -12.19 6.53 0.35
C LEU A 64 -13.29 5.78 -0.41
N SER A 65 -13.16 4.46 -0.56
CA SER A 65 -14.15 3.61 -1.22
C SER A 65 -15.44 3.46 -0.41
N ALA A 66 -15.37 3.56 0.92
CA ALA A 66 -16.53 3.47 1.82
C ALA A 66 -17.34 4.77 1.90
N GLU A 67 -16.74 5.92 1.57
CA GLU A 67 -17.41 7.23 1.59
C GLU A 67 -18.39 7.36 0.40
N LYS A 68 -19.70 7.38 0.70
CA LYS A 68 -20.78 7.55 -0.29
C LYS A 68 -20.75 8.88 -1.04
N MET A 69 -20.09 9.89 -0.47
CA MET A 69 -19.81 11.17 -1.08
C MET A 69 -18.34 11.43 -0.79
N PRO A 70 -17.43 11.37 -1.78
CA PRO A 70 -16.05 11.77 -1.57
C PRO A 70 -16.08 13.29 -1.46
N THR A 71 -16.37 13.82 -0.27
CA THR A 71 -16.24 15.24 -0.05
C THR A 71 -14.75 15.51 -0.21
N LEU A 72 -14.38 16.24 -1.26
CA LEU A 72 -12.98 16.57 -1.55
C LEU A 72 -12.23 17.16 -0.34
N CYS A 73 -13.00 17.70 0.62
CA CYS A 73 -12.58 18.18 1.93
C CYS A 73 -11.93 17.12 2.82
N ASP A 74 -12.37 15.85 2.78
CA ASP A 74 -11.86 14.77 3.62
C ASP A 74 -10.72 13.98 2.94
N ALA A 75 -10.72 13.97 1.60
CA ALA A 75 -9.70 13.29 0.81
C ALA A 75 -8.31 13.93 0.97
N LEU A 76 -8.22 15.27 1.03
CA LEU A 76 -6.94 15.98 1.13
C LEU A 76 -6.19 15.73 2.47
N PRO A 77 -6.82 15.89 3.64
CA PRO A 77 -6.21 15.52 4.92
C PRO A 77 -5.76 14.06 4.95
N ALA A 78 -6.56 13.17 4.37
CA ALA A 78 -6.23 11.76 4.32
C ALA A 78 -5.04 11.48 3.36
N PHE A 79 -4.91 12.20 2.23
CA PHE A 79 -3.72 12.15 1.38
C PHE A 79 -2.47 12.64 2.12
N GLU A 80 -2.56 13.76 2.84
CA GLU A 80 -1.44 14.31 3.62
C GLU A 80 -1.01 13.35 4.75
N ALA A 81 -1.97 12.65 5.36
CA ALA A 81 -1.71 11.61 6.36
C ALA A 81 -0.93 10.42 5.75
N VAL A 82 -1.34 9.91 4.58
CA VAL A 82 -0.62 8.83 3.88
C VAL A 82 0.81 9.25 3.54
N VAL A 83 1.00 10.47 3.02
CA VAL A 83 2.33 11.01 2.69
C VAL A 83 3.22 11.04 3.93
N THR A 84 2.69 11.54 5.06
CA THR A 84 3.43 11.62 6.33
C THR A 84 3.82 10.24 6.85
N LEU A 85 2.89 9.28 6.82
CA LEU A 85 3.14 7.91 7.27
C LEU A 85 4.17 7.21 6.39
N TRP A 86 4.09 7.36 5.08
CA TRP A 86 5.06 6.78 4.15
C TRP A 86 6.45 7.42 4.24
N GLU A 87 6.55 8.72 4.48
CA GLU A 87 7.84 9.37 4.77
C GLU A 87 8.51 8.77 6.03
N ALA A 88 7.74 8.50 7.09
CA ALA A 88 8.24 7.80 8.26
C ALA A 88 8.67 6.35 7.95
N GLN A 89 7.88 5.62 7.15
CA GLN A 89 8.25 4.26 6.74
C GLN A 89 9.49 4.23 5.83
N ARG A 90 9.70 5.25 5.00
CA ARG A 90 10.88 5.36 4.13
C ARG A 90 12.17 5.40 4.94
N ALA A 91 12.15 6.08 6.09
CA ALA A 91 13.29 6.13 7.00
C ALA A 91 13.50 4.80 7.75
N LYS A 92 12.41 4.10 8.06
CA LYS A 92 12.43 2.83 8.81
C LYS A 92 12.83 1.62 7.95
N TYR A 93 12.46 1.62 6.66
CA TYR A 93 12.64 0.49 5.75
C TYR A 93 13.48 0.88 4.52
N PRO A 94 14.83 0.90 4.63
CA PRO A 94 15.72 1.34 3.54
C PRO A 94 15.57 0.54 2.25
N LEU A 95 15.30 -0.77 2.34
CA LEU A 95 15.09 -1.64 1.18
C LEU A 95 13.81 -1.27 0.41
N LEU A 96 12.80 -0.78 1.10
CA LEU A 96 11.53 -0.36 0.52
C LEU A 96 11.51 1.13 0.13
N ALA A 97 12.52 1.90 0.54
CA ALA A 97 12.59 3.33 0.29
C ALA A 97 12.44 3.73 -1.20
N PRO A 98 13.04 3.01 -2.18
CA PRO A 98 12.83 3.30 -3.60
C PRO A 98 11.37 3.11 -4.04
N ALA A 99 10.70 2.07 -3.54
CA ALA A 99 9.31 1.76 -3.83
C ALA A 99 8.38 2.79 -3.18
N ILE A 100 8.59 3.11 -1.91
CA ILE A 100 7.84 4.14 -1.17
C ILE A 100 7.96 5.50 -1.87
N ARG A 101 9.17 5.89 -2.29
CA ARG A 101 9.40 7.13 -3.05
C ARG A 101 8.61 7.15 -4.36
N SER A 102 8.58 6.04 -5.08
CA SER A 102 7.79 5.92 -6.32
C SER A 102 6.30 6.05 -6.04
N GLY A 103 5.81 5.49 -4.93
CA GLY A 103 4.44 5.66 -4.45
C GLY A 103 4.12 7.12 -4.11
N LEU A 104 4.98 7.79 -3.33
CA LEU A 104 4.85 9.20 -2.96
C LEU A 104 4.80 10.12 -4.19
N CYS A 105 5.63 9.87 -5.20
CA CYS A 105 5.60 10.63 -6.45
C CYS A 105 4.23 10.53 -7.14
N LYS A 106 3.66 9.32 -7.22
CA LYS A 106 2.32 9.12 -7.79
C LYS A 106 1.23 9.81 -6.97
N LEU A 107 1.30 9.76 -5.63
CA LEU A 107 0.34 10.45 -4.76
C LEU A 107 0.40 11.98 -4.94
N SER A 108 1.60 12.54 -5.14
CA SER A 108 1.76 13.96 -5.45
C SER A 108 0.99 14.38 -6.70
N ASP A 109 1.06 13.58 -7.77
CA ASP A 109 0.34 13.87 -9.02
C ASP A 109 -1.19 13.91 -8.81
N TYR A 110 -1.74 12.99 -7.99
CA TYR A 110 -3.15 12.99 -7.63
C TYR A 110 -3.56 14.20 -6.77
N SER A 111 -2.71 14.61 -5.83
CA SER A 111 -2.99 15.77 -4.97
C SER A 111 -3.04 17.08 -5.76
N VAL A 112 -2.18 17.23 -6.77
CA VAL A 112 -2.18 18.37 -7.69
C VAL A 112 -3.47 18.38 -8.51
N LEU A 113 -3.86 17.24 -9.06
CA LEU A 113 -5.11 17.11 -9.82
C LEU A 113 -6.31 17.51 -8.97
N ALA A 114 -6.42 16.99 -7.73
CA ALA A 114 -7.51 17.30 -6.81
C ALA A 114 -7.63 18.81 -6.51
N ARG A 115 -6.50 19.52 -6.38
CA ARG A 115 -6.48 20.97 -6.14
C ARG A 115 -6.86 21.79 -7.38
N THR A 116 -6.66 21.27 -8.59
CA THR A 116 -6.97 21.96 -9.85
C THR A 116 -8.42 21.82 -10.33
N VAL A 117 -9.22 20.93 -9.73
CA VAL A 117 -10.62 20.75 -10.12
C VAL A 117 -11.48 21.90 -9.54
N PRO A 118 -12.25 22.65 -10.36
CA PRO A 118 -13.04 23.81 -9.90
C PRO A 118 -14.04 23.52 -8.77
N ALA A 119 -14.54 22.28 -8.68
CA ALA A 119 -15.42 21.84 -7.61
C ALA A 119 -14.76 21.97 -6.22
N TYR A 120 -13.43 21.87 -6.13
CA TYR A 120 -12.68 22.07 -4.89
C TYR A 120 -12.74 23.53 -4.40
N MET A 121 -12.46 24.47 -5.32
CA MET A 121 -12.49 25.90 -4.98
C MET A 121 -13.89 26.33 -4.54
N LEU A 122 -14.94 25.75 -5.14
CA LEU A 122 -16.32 26.00 -4.75
C LEU A 122 -16.65 25.41 -3.36
N ALA A 123 -16.27 24.17 -3.08
CA ALA A 123 -16.51 23.53 -1.77
C ALA A 123 -15.77 24.23 -0.62
N MET A 124 -14.52 24.67 -0.83
CA MET A 124 -13.75 25.41 0.17
C MET A 124 -14.25 26.85 0.36
N GLY A 125 -14.84 27.44 -0.67
CA GLY A 125 -15.48 28.76 -0.58
C GLY A 125 -16.77 28.74 0.25
N GLU A 126 -17.55 27.66 0.20
CA GLU A 126 -18.80 27.52 0.96
C GLU A 126 -18.58 27.16 2.45
N ILE A 127 -17.44 26.55 2.81
CA ILE A 127 -17.13 26.26 4.23
C ILE A 127 -16.73 27.54 5.02
N LEU A 128 -16.47 28.65 4.32
CA LEU A 128 -16.08 29.93 4.90
C LEU A 128 -17.16 31.03 4.80
N SER A 129 -18.40 30.73 4.38
CA SER A 129 -19.53 31.69 4.36
C SER A 129 -20.54 31.42 5.47
#